data_AF-A0A535FY18-F1
#
_entry.id   AF-A0A535FY18-F1
#
_cell.length_a   1.000
_cell.length_b   1.000
_cell.length_c   1.000
_cell.angle_alpha   90.00
_cell.angle_beta   90.00
_cell.angle_gamma   90.00
#
_symmetry.space_group_name_H-M   'P 1'
#
loop_
_entity.id
_entity.type
_entity.pdbx_description
1 polymer ?
#
loop_
_entity_poly.entity_id
_entity_poly.type
_entity_poly.pdbx_seq_one_letter_code
_entity_poly.pdbx_strand_id
1 'polypeptide(L)'
;MVDALRTAAGQALAQGAPEAAVSYLRRALAEPPAPKARIDVLVELGAAETCLPATQDFAALREALELARNPRERAEIAEQLSWALVVAAQNASARTLLESELESSDDFDPSLVERLEAHLIGTGAPDLATQGIPDRVARNFERFKRGEVRDPVMFAALAQTGAVVGLPAVDVAAIARVAVRDERLVEDWWPAYWGGVSALSWADRLDEAVVAADAGIAEAQRRGRASMFMPGSIHRAQMAFRAGELSVAEMHSQGGLELARELGPAAEVWATMWYAGTLLERDRVAEAAGLLDAVQFSDELLGLWQGAVLLVDRGRVRVALGELELGVTDLLDADRRMAAPGYQLSVLNDWVPTATATLEKLGRREEARELAHRELADAVAFGASRRHGMALSVCGLLESGAEGLAWLREAVRILEGSQARLEHARALVNLGAGLAARGEREQAREPLAQGLDLAYRCGAVAVAEQARSELVATGARPRREALSGPDSLTPAELRAARMAAEGLTNREIAQALFLSAKTVEWQLSHAYSKLGVSGRTELAGALKASRPNTGVP
;
A
#
# COMPACT_ATOMS: atom_id res chain seq x y z
N MET A 1 -20.60 -37.69 20.14
CA MET A 1 -21.41 -36.85 19.24
C MET A 1 -20.72 -35.51 18.99
N VAL A 2 -20.31 -34.79 20.03
CA VAL A 2 -19.50 -33.54 19.94
C VAL A 2 -18.33 -33.63 18.96
N ASP A 3 -17.44 -34.63 19.07
CA ASP A 3 -16.27 -34.75 18.17
C ASP A 3 -16.65 -34.97 16.69
N ALA A 4 -17.77 -35.66 16.44
CA ALA A 4 -18.28 -35.86 15.08
C ALA A 4 -18.80 -34.54 14.49
N LEU A 5 -19.45 -33.71 15.31
CA LEU A 5 -19.93 -32.38 14.91
C LEU A 5 -18.75 -31.42 14.65
N ARG A 6 -17.71 -31.43 15.48
CA ARG A 6 -16.47 -30.67 15.25
C ARG A 6 -15.77 -31.07 13.96
N THR A 7 -15.67 -32.38 13.71
CA THR A 7 -15.10 -32.91 12.46
C THR A 7 -15.91 -32.47 11.24
N ALA A 8 -17.25 -32.54 11.32
CA ALA A 8 -18.13 -32.05 10.25
C ALA A 8 -18.00 -30.54 10.02
N ALA A 9 -17.83 -29.76 11.09
CA ALA A 9 -17.58 -28.32 10.99
C ALA A 9 -16.25 -28.01 10.27
N GLY A 10 -15.17 -28.72 10.61
CA GLY A 10 -13.89 -28.59 9.90
C GLY A 10 -13.98 -28.94 8.41
N GLN A 11 -14.75 -29.97 8.06
CA GLN A 11 -15.02 -30.32 6.66
C GLN A 11 -15.84 -29.25 5.93
N ALA A 12 -16.85 -28.69 6.59
CA ALA A 12 -17.66 -27.62 6.03
C ALA A 12 -16.84 -26.35 5.77
N LEU A 13 -15.96 -25.95 6.69
CA LEU A 13 -15.02 -24.84 6.49
C LEU A 13 -14.08 -25.10 5.31
N ALA A 14 -13.52 -26.30 5.20
CA ALA A 14 -12.64 -26.68 4.09
C ALA A 14 -13.36 -26.64 2.72
N GLN A 15 -14.69 -26.74 2.70
CA GLN A 15 -15.54 -26.65 1.51
C GLN A 15 -16.09 -25.24 1.27
N GLY A 16 -15.72 -24.25 2.09
CA GLY A 16 -16.21 -22.88 1.98
C GLY A 16 -17.67 -22.72 2.42
N ALA A 17 -18.15 -23.55 3.36
CA ALA A 17 -19.50 -23.49 3.91
C ALA A 17 -19.49 -23.09 5.41
N PRO A 18 -19.12 -21.83 5.75
CA PRO A 18 -19.00 -21.38 7.13
C PRO A 18 -20.33 -21.40 7.89
N GLU A 19 -21.47 -21.18 7.24
CA GLU A 19 -22.79 -21.25 7.87
C GLU A 19 -23.12 -22.65 8.39
N ALA A 20 -22.74 -23.68 7.61
CA ALA A 20 -22.90 -25.08 8.00
C ALA A 20 -21.97 -25.43 9.18
N ALA A 21 -20.73 -24.94 9.15
CA ALA A 21 -19.78 -25.11 10.26
C ALA A 21 -20.31 -24.49 11.56
N VAL A 22 -20.80 -23.24 11.50
CA VAL A 22 -21.44 -22.55 12.63
C VAL A 22 -22.64 -23.35 13.15
N SER A 23 -23.46 -23.90 12.27
CA SER A 23 -24.61 -24.74 12.66
C SER A 23 -24.17 -25.99 13.43
N TYR A 24 -23.15 -26.71 12.95
CA TYR A 24 -22.62 -27.90 13.61
C TYR A 24 -22.00 -27.57 14.97
N LEU A 25 -21.26 -26.47 15.07
CA LEU A 25 -20.59 -26.06 16.32
C LEU A 25 -21.59 -25.55 17.37
N ARG A 26 -22.64 -24.81 16.97
CA ARG A 26 -23.75 -24.47 17.87
C ARG A 26 -24.49 -25.71 18.36
N ARG A 27 -24.68 -26.72 17.50
CA ARG A 27 -25.26 -28.01 17.91
C ARG A 27 -24.33 -28.75 18.88
N ALA A 28 -23.01 -28.70 18.66
CA ALA A 28 -22.04 -29.28 19.57
C ALA A 28 -22.08 -28.65 20.97
N LEU A 29 -22.33 -27.34 21.08
CA LEU A 29 -22.53 -26.66 22.37
C LEU A 29 -23.86 -27.03 23.05
N ALA A 30 -24.92 -27.27 22.26
CA ALA A 30 -26.22 -27.71 22.76
C ALA A 30 -26.22 -29.16 23.27
N GLU A 31 -25.28 -29.99 22.80
CA GLU A 31 -24.99 -31.31 23.36
C GLU A 31 -23.80 -31.20 24.33
N PRO A 32 -24.03 -30.82 25.60
CA PRO A 32 -23.05 -30.17 26.47
C PRO A 32 -21.69 -30.87 26.45
N PRO A 33 -20.65 -30.24 25.87
CA PRO A 33 -19.32 -30.82 25.83
C PRO A 33 -18.73 -30.88 27.25
N ALA A 34 -17.75 -31.76 27.45
CA ALA A 34 -16.96 -31.74 28.68
C ALA A 34 -16.33 -30.35 28.88
N PRO A 35 -16.12 -29.88 30.13
CA PRO A 35 -15.66 -28.50 30.38
C PRO A 35 -14.43 -28.07 29.59
N LYS A 36 -13.43 -28.96 29.42
CA LYS A 36 -12.24 -28.69 28.60
C LYS A 36 -12.55 -28.56 27.11
N ALA A 37 -13.45 -29.40 26.59
CA ALA A 37 -13.85 -29.36 25.18
C ALA A 37 -14.80 -28.20 24.87
N ARG A 38 -15.41 -27.56 25.89
CA ARG A 38 -16.30 -26.40 25.69
C ARG A 38 -15.53 -25.21 25.14
N ILE A 39 -14.37 -24.89 25.71
CA ILE A 39 -13.54 -23.77 25.24
C ILE A 39 -13.11 -24.01 23.79
N ASP A 40 -12.61 -25.20 23.46
CA ASP A 40 -12.24 -25.55 22.09
C ASP A 40 -13.38 -25.36 21.09
N VAL A 41 -14.60 -25.82 21.43
CA VAL A 41 -15.77 -25.67 20.55
C VAL A 41 -16.18 -24.21 20.40
N LEU A 42 -16.07 -23.40 21.47
CA LEU A 42 -16.34 -21.96 21.41
C LEU A 42 -15.31 -21.22 20.55
N VAL A 43 -14.03 -21.59 20.64
CA VAL A 43 -12.95 -21.05 19.80
C VAL A 43 -13.16 -21.42 18.33
N GLU A 44 -13.47 -22.69 18.04
CA GLU A 44 -13.80 -23.14 16.69
C GLU A 44 -15.02 -22.42 16.12
N LEU A 45 -16.06 -22.22 16.96
CA LEU A 45 -17.26 -21.48 16.56
C LEU A 45 -16.92 -20.02 16.24
N GLY A 46 -16.13 -19.38 17.10
CA GLY A 46 -15.61 -18.04 16.90
C GLY A 46 -14.87 -17.88 15.57
N ALA A 47 -13.93 -18.79 15.30
CA ALA A 47 -13.19 -18.81 14.05
C ALA A 47 -14.12 -18.97 12.83
N ALA A 48 -15.12 -19.84 12.89
CA ALA A 48 -16.10 -19.99 11.82
C ALA A 48 -16.98 -18.74 11.63
N GLU A 49 -17.35 -18.06 12.73
CA GLU A 49 -18.13 -16.82 12.69
C GLU A 49 -17.36 -15.66 12.03
N THR A 50 -16.02 -15.66 12.06
CA THR A 50 -15.20 -14.65 11.34
C THR A 50 -15.32 -14.74 9.82
N CYS A 51 -15.76 -15.88 9.29
CA CYS A 51 -16.00 -16.08 7.85
C CYS A 51 -17.41 -15.65 7.42
N LEU A 52 -18.23 -15.16 8.35
CA LEU A 52 -19.58 -14.66 8.12
C LEU A 52 -19.60 -13.12 8.11
N PRO A 53 -20.70 -12.46 7.68
CA PRO A 53 -20.78 -11.01 7.57
C PRO A 53 -20.45 -10.24 8.86
N ALA A 54 -19.91 -9.02 8.71
CA ALA A 54 -19.23 -8.19 9.71
C ALA A 54 -20.04 -7.71 10.95
N THR A 55 -21.30 -8.12 11.13
CA THR A 55 -22.16 -7.64 12.25
C THR A 55 -22.21 -8.60 13.44
N GLN A 56 -21.22 -9.48 13.60
CA GLN A 56 -21.16 -10.43 14.71
C GLN A 56 -20.64 -9.76 15.99
N ASP A 57 -21.19 -10.13 17.14
CA ASP A 57 -20.65 -9.76 18.47
C ASP A 57 -19.58 -10.76 18.96
N PHE A 58 -19.32 -11.83 18.20
CA PHE A 58 -18.36 -12.88 18.54
C PHE A 58 -18.57 -13.43 19.96
N ALA A 59 -19.84 -13.61 20.36
CA ALA A 59 -20.24 -14.06 21.70
C ALA A 59 -19.56 -15.38 22.10
N ALA A 60 -19.30 -16.27 21.14
CA ALA A 60 -18.57 -17.51 21.39
C ALA A 60 -17.13 -17.26 21.88
N LEU A 61 -16.38 -16.37 21.23
CA LEU A 61 -15.02 -16.00 21.65
C LEU A 61 -15.01 -15.24 22.97
N ARG A 62 -15.99 -14.37 23.21
CA ARG A 62 -16.14 -13.68 24.51
C ARG A 62 -16.38 -14.69 25.63
N GLU A 63 -17.29 -15.65 25.44
CA GLU A 63 -17.54 -16.71 26.41
C GLU A 63 -16.30 -17.59 26.62
N ALA A 64 -15.58 -17.93 25.55
CA ALA A 64 -14.33 -18.69 25.65
C ALA A 64 -13.30 -17.94 26.52
N LEU A 65 -13.18 -16.62 26.33
CA LEU A 65 -12.26 -15.77 27.09
C LEU A 65 -12.62 -15.69 28.57
N GLU A 66 -13.92 -15.63 28.91
CA GLU A 66 -14.42 -15.64 30.29
C GLU A 66 -14.17 -16.98 31.00
N LEU A 67 -14.27 -18.09 30.25
CA LEU A 67 -14.06 -19.44 30.77
C LEU A 67 -12.58 -19.81 30.92
N ALA A 68 -11.70 -19.21 30.11
CA ALA A 68 -10.27 -19.46 30.12
C ALA A 68 -9.66 -19.10 31.49
N ARG A 69 -8.99 -20.09 32.12
CA ARG A 69 -8.30 -19.93 33.41
C ARG A 69 -6.79 -19.92 33.28
N ASN A 70 -6.27 -20.42 32.17
CA ASN A 70 -4.85 -20.45 31.86
C ASN A 70 -4.46 -19.13 31.17
N PRO A 71 -3.45 -18.38 31.68
CA PRO A 71 -2.95 -17.16 31.05
C PRO A 71 -2.65 -17.29 29.55
N ARG A 72 -2.06 -18.42 29.13
CA ARG A 72 -1.73 -18.65 27.72
C ARG A 72 -2.96 -18.82 26.83
N GLU A 73 -3.91 -19.64 27.28
CA GLU A 73 -5.18 -19.88 26.58
C GLU A 73 -5.98 -18.57 26.49
N ARG A 74 -5.99 -17.78 27.58
CA ARG A 74 -6.65 -16.48 27.62
C ARG A 74 -6.04 -15.50 26.61
N ALA A 75 -4.71 -15.41 26.55
CA ALA A 75 -4.02 -14.56 25.57
C ALA A 75 -4.27 -14.99 24.12
N GLU A 76 -4.24 -16.30 23.83
CA GLU A 76 -4.52 -16.84 22.49
C GLU A 76 -5.98 -16.56 22.05
N ILE A 77 -6.95 -16.64 22.96
CA ILE A 77 -8.35 -16.30 22.67
C ILE A 77 -8.53 -14.79 22.49
N ALA A 78 -7.90 -13.96 23.35
CA ALA A 78 -7.96 -12.51 23.24
C ALA A 78 -7.38 -12.01 21.91
N GLU A 79 -6.30 -12.63 21.46
CA GLU A 79 -5.68 -12.39 20.16
C GLU A 79 -6.66 -12.68 19.00
N GLN A 80 -7.27 -13.87 19.00
CA GLN A 80 -8.24 -14.25 17.96
C GLN A 80 -9.48 -13.34 17.95
N LEU A 81 -10.00 -13.00 19.14
CA LEU A 81 -11.13 -12.09 19.27
C LEU A 81 -10.78 -10.68 18.80
N SER A 82 -9.59 -10.17 19.14
CA SER A 82 -9.12 -8.87 18.65
C SER A 82 -9.08 -8.83 17.12
N TRP A 83 -8.53 -9.86 16.48
CA TRP A 83 -8.53 -9.99 15.03
C TRP A 83 -9.93 -10.02 14.42
N ALA A 84 -10.83 -10.83 15.00
CA ALA A 84 -12.21 -10.94 14.56
C ALA A 84 -12.93 -9.57 14.61
N LEU A 85 -12.73 -8.82 15.70
CA LEU A 85 -13.28 -7.48 15.88
C LEU A 85 -12.72 -6.49 14.84
N VAL A 86 -11.42 -6.52 14.54
CA VAL A 86 -10.82 -5.65 13.52
C VAL A 86 -11.36 -5.95 12.12
N VAL A 87 -11.48 -7.23 11.74
CA VAL A 87 -12.09 -7.64 10.45
C VAL A 87 -13.55 -7.18 10.35
N ALA A 88 -14.27 -7.18 11.47
CA ALA A 88 -15.63 -6.67 11.58
C ALA A 88 -15.72 -5.14 11.70
N ALA A 89 -14.61 -4.41 11.51
CA ALA A 89 -14.50 -2.96 11.69
C ALA A 89 -14.84 -2.44 13.10
N GLN A 90 -14.80 -3.30 14.12
CA GLN A 90 -15.02 -2.99 15.54
C GLN A 90 -13.70 -2.69 16.27
N ASN A 91 -12.85 -1.83 15.68
CA ASN A 91 -11.49 -1.55 16.16
C ASN A 91 -11.47 -1.02 17.61
N ALA A 92 -12.43 -0.18 17.99
CA ALA A 92 -12.54 0.34 19.36
C ALA A 92 -12.73 -0.79 20.39
N SER A 93 -13.55 -1.80 20.07
CA SER A 93 -13.74 -2.97 20.93
C SER A 93 -12.49 -3.85 20.98
N ALA A 94 -11.79 -4.02 19.86
CA ALA A 94 -10.53 -4.76 19.80
C ALA A 94 -9.45 -4.11 20.67
N ARG A 95 -9.36 -2.77 20.64
CA ARG A 95 -8.48 -1.98 21.50
C ARG A 95 -8.82 -2.15 22.98
N THR A 96 -10.07 -1.91 23.37
CA THR A 96 -10.49 -2.02 24.77
C THR A 96 -10.23 -3.40 25.34
N LEU A 97 -10.45 -4.45 24.53
CA LEU A 97 -10.10 -5.82 24.90
C LEU A 97 -8.60 -5.95 25.22
N LEU A 98 -7.73 -5.58 24.28
CA LEU A 98 -6.28 -5.74 24.45
C LEU A 98 -5.72 -4.88 25.59
N GLU A 99 -6.23 -3.66 25.77
CA GLU A 99 -5.87 -2.78 26.89
C GLU A 99 -6.23 -3.44 28.22
N SER A 100 -7.45 -3.97 28.34
CA SER A 100 -7.91 -4.65 29.56
C SER A 100 -7.11 -5.92 29.88
N GLU A 101 -6.72 -6.71 28.87
CA GLU A 101 -5.86 -7.89 29.07
C GLU A 101 -4.46 -7.50 29.51
N LEU A 102 -3.89 -6.43 28.95
CA LEU A 102 -2.57 -5.94 29.33
C LEU A 102 -2.56 -5.33 30.74
N GLU A 103 -3.64 -4.65 31.16
CA GLU A 103 -3.78 -4.13 32.52
C GLU A 103 -3.94 -5.24 33.58
N SER A 104 -4.50 -6.39 33.20
CA SER A 104 -4.68 -7.56 34.07
C SER A 104 -3.56 -8.61 33.94
N SER A 105 -2.43 -8.24 33.33
CA SER A 105 -1.35 -9.15 32.93
C SER A 105 -0.32 -9.48 34.01
N ASP A 106 -0.55 -9.12 35.28
CA ASP A 106 0.40 -9.34 36.39
C ASP A 106 0.87 -10.81 36.53
N ASP A 107 0.04 -11.77 36.09
CA ASP A 107 0.31 -13.21 36.11
C ASP A 107 0.81 -13.79 34.76
N PHE A 108 0.99 -12.96 33.73
CA PHE A 108 1.36 -13.43 32.38
C PHE A 108 2.86 -13.63 32.24
N ASP A 109 3.26 -14.66 31.49
CA ASP A 109 4.64 -14.80 31.03
C ASP A 109 5.02 -13.59 30.15
N PRO A 110 6.24 -13.02 30.29
CA PRO A 110 6.70 -11.90 29.47
C PRO A 110 6.48 -12.07 27.95
N SER A 111 6.55 -13.30 27.44
CA SER A 111 6.29 -13.60 26.02
C SER A 111 4.84 -13.41 25.60
N LEU A 112 3.87 -13.64 26.49
CA LEU A 112 2.45 -13.40 26.23
C LEU A 112 2.12 -11.91 26.27
N VAL A 113 2.70 -11.20 27.24
CA VAL A 113 2.60 -9.73 27.32
C VAL A 113 3.17 -9.10 26.05
N GLU A 114 4.33 -9.58 25.59
CA GLU A 114 4.92 -9.13 24.33
C GLU A 114 4.00 -9.37 23.13
N ARG A 115 3.35 -10.54 23.04
CA ARG A 115 2.44 -10.83 21.92
C ARG A 115 1.17 -9.97 21.93
N LEU A 116 0.56 -9.75 23.10
CA LEU A 116 -0.63 -8.89 23.22
C LEU A 116 -0.27 -7.43 22.95
N GLU A 117 0.90 -6.98 23.41
CA GLU A 117 1.41 -5.64 23.09
C GLU A 117 1.70 -5.50 21.59
N ALA A 118 2.24 -6.54 20.93
CA ALA A 118 2.42 -6.55 19.48
C ALA A 118 1.10 -6.39 18.73
N HIS A 119 0.05 -7.10 19.17
CA HIS A 119 -1.29 -6.95 18.60
C HIS A 119 -1.84 -5.54 18.81
N LEU A 120 -1.71 -4.97 20.01
CA LEU A 120 -2.17 -3.60 20.25
C LEU A 120 -1.42 -2.59 19.37
N ILE A 121 -0.11 -2.75 19.19
CA ILE A 121 0.69 -1.88 18.30
C ILE A 121 0.31 -2.06 16.83
N GLY A 122 0.08 -3.29 16.36
CA GLY A 122 -0.20 -3.58 14.96
C GLY A 122 -1.66 -3.34 14.55
N THR A 123 -2.61 -3.89 15.31
CA THR A 123 -4.05 -3.82 15.01
C THR A 123 -4.74 -2.62 15.64
N GLY A 124 -4.18 -2.07 16.73
CA GLY A 124 -4.66 -0.84 17.35
C GLY A 124 -4.16 0.44 16.66
N ALA A 125 -3.00 0.43 16.02
CA ALA A 125 -2.49 1.61 15.30
C ALA A 125 -3.43 2.15 14.20
N PRO A 126 -4.15 1.31 13.43
CA PRO A 126 -5.20 1.78 12.54
C PRO A 126 -6.29 2.64 13.18
N ASP A 127 -6.65 2.39 14.45
CA ASP A 127 -7.58 3.22 15.22
C ASP A 127 -6.86 4.46 15.75
N LEU A 128 -7.21 5.63 15.20
CA LEU A 128 -6.59 6.91 15.57
C LEU A 128 -6.96 7.35 17.00
N ALA A 129 -7.96 6.73 17.62
CA ALA A 129 -8.29 6.98 19.02
C ALA A 129 -7.36 6.24 20.00
N THR A 130 -6.58 5.26 19.54
CA THR A 130 -5.67 4.47 20.38
C THR A 130 -4.55 5.34 20.94
N GLN A 131 -4.50 5.47 22.27
CA GLN A 131 -3.53 6.33 22.94
C GLN A 131 -2.20 5.61 23.20
N GLY A 132 -1.11 6.38 23.28
CA GLY A 132 0.19 5.88 23.72
C GLY A 132 0.90 4.91 22.76
N ILE A 133 0.43 4.78 21.52
CA ILE A 133 1.11 3.95 20.50
C ILE A 133 2.55 4.42 20.23
N PRO A 134 2.84 5.73 20.03
CA PRO A 134 4.23 6.18 19.84
C PRO A 134 5.16 5.78 20.99
N ASP A 135 4.70 5.92 22.24
CA ASP A 135 5.48 5.53 23.42
C ASP A 135 5.70 4.02 23.50
N ARG A 136 4.68 3.22 23.15
CA ARG A 136 4.79 1.75 23.08
C ARG A 136 5.80 1.32 22.02
N VAL A 137 5.77 1.94 20.85
CA VAL A 137 6.73 1.70 19.77
C VAL A 137 8.14 2.09 20.21
N ALA A 138 8.33 3.28 20.79
CA ALA A 138 9.64 3.74 21.24
C ALA A 138 10.25 2.79 22.29
N ARG A 139 9.47 2.36 23.29
CA ARG A 139 9.93 1.40 24.30
C ARG A 139 10.32 0.06 23.68
N ASN A 140 9.47 -0.49 22.80
CA ASN A 140 9.73 -1.80 22.20
C ASN A 140 10.84 -1.75 21.13
N PHE A 141 11.07 -0.59 20.50
CA PHE A 141 12.23 -0.37 19.65
C PHE A 141 13.55 -0.39 20.43
N GLU A 142 13.60 0.23 21.62
CA GLU A 142 14.78 0.11 22.50
C GLU A 142 15.02 -1.34 22.94
N ARG A 143 13.96 -2.07 23.30
CA ARG A 143 14.04 -3.52 23.61
C ARG A 143 14.56 -4.32 22.42
N PHE A 144 14.08 -4.02 21.21
CA PHE A 144 14.54 -4.65 19.97
C PHE A 144 16.05 -4.45 19.77
N LYS A 145 16.55 -3.22 19.93
CA LYS A 145 17.99 -2.91 19.82
C LYS A 145 18.85 -3.66 20.84
N ARG A 146 18.31 -3.96 22.02
CA ARG A 146 18.98 -4.78 23.05
C ARG A 146 18.85 -6.29 22.84
N GLY A 147 18.13 -6.74 21.81
CA GLY A 147 17.89 -8.16 21.54
C GLY A 147 16.90 -8.82 22.50
N GLU A 148 16.02 -8.02 23.13
CA GLU A 148 15.06 -8.48 24.14
C GLU A 148 13.71 -8.88 23.55
N VAL A 149 13.43 -8.49 22.30
CA VAL A 149 12.20 -8.84 21.56
C VAL A 149 12.45 -10.14 20.79
N ARG A 150 11.50 -11.06 20.84
CA ARG A 150 11.60 -12.40 20.22
C ARG A 150 10.39 -12.77 19.37
N ASP A 151 9.24 -12.17 19.61
CA ASP A 151 8.01 -12.48 18.90
C ASP A 151 8.02 -11.85 17.49
N PRO A 152 7.85 -12.63 16.41
CA PRO A 152 7.88 -12.10 15.05
C PRO A 152 6.70 -11.18 14.76
N VAL A 153 5.57 -11.33 15.47
CA VAL A 153 4.43 -10.40 15.37
C VAL A 153 4.84 -9.03 15.91
N MET A 154 5.64 -8.99 16.98
CA MET A 154 6.20 -7.74 17.50
C MET A 154 7.14 -7.09 16.49
N PHE A 155 8.00 -7.86 15.81
CA PHE A 155 8.84 -7.28 14.74
C PHE A 155 7.99 -6.66 13.63
N ALA A 156 6.96 -7.36 13.15
CA ALA A 156 6.07 -6.83 12.13
C ALA A 156 5.33 -5.56 12.58
N ALA A 157 4.78 -5.56 13.80
CA ALA A 157 4.09 -4.42 14.39
C ALA A 157 5.02 -3.21 14.57
N LEU A 158 6.23 -3.44 15.09
CA LEU A 158 7.27 -2.40 15.22
C LEU A 158 7.70 -1.85 13.87
N ALA A 159 7.84 -2.68 12.84
CA ALA A 159 8.21 -2.21 11.52
C ALA A 159 7.11 -1.33 10.89
N GLN A 160 5.87 -1.82 10.89
CA GLN A 160 4.73 -1.12 10.29
C GLN A 160 4.40 0.18 11.03
N THR A 161 4.13 0.07 12.33
CA THR A 161 3.72 1.22 13.15
C THR A 161 4.89 2.16 13.40
N GLY A 162 6.11 1.61 13.54
CA GLY A 162 7.36 2.37 13.58
C GLY A 162 7.53 3.31 12.42
N ALA A 163 7.21 2.85 11.20
CA ALA A 163 7.30 3.70 10.02
C ALA A 163 6.39 4.93 10.15
N VAL A 164 5.12 4.75 10.54
CA VAL A 164 4.17 5.87 10.63
C VAL A 164 4.39 6.77 11.83
N VAL A 165 5.00 6.31 12.93
CA VAL A 165 5.39 7.20 14.05
C VAL A 165 6.74 7.88 13.84
N GLY A 166 7.41 7.64 12.71
CA GLY A 166 8.64 8.34 12.32
C GLY A 166 9.94 7.69 12.80
N LEU A 167 9.99 6.37 13.02
CA LEU A 167 11.28 5.66 13.16
C LEU A 167 12.09 5.77 11.86
N PRO A 168 13.43 5.83 11.92
CA PRO A 168 14.25 5.89 10.71
C PRO A 168 14.00 4.71 9.76
N ALA A 169 13.90 4.99 8.46
CA ALA A 169 13.60 4.00 7.42
C ALA A 169 14.61 2.84 7.40
N VAL A 170 15.87 3.10 7.75
CA VAL A 170 16.90 2.05 7.86
C VAL A 170 16.56 1.03 8.95
N ASP A 171 16.05 1.49 10.09
CA ASP A 171 15.66 0.66 11.22
C ASP A 171 14.35 -0.07 10.92
N VAL A 172 13.36 0.65 10.37
CA VAL A 172 12.11 0.08 9.87
C VAL A 172 12.40 -1.08 8.91
N ALA A 173 13.26 -0.88 7.92
CA ALA A 173 13.64 -1.91 6.97
C ALA A 173 14.39 -3.08 7.64
N ALA A 174 15.27 -2.81 8.61
CA ALA A 174 15.98 -3.86 9.33
C ALA A 174 15.04 -4.77 10.12
N ILE A 175 14.09 -4.19 10.86
CA ILE A 175 13.08 -4.94 11.61
C ILE A 175 12.18 -5.71 10.65
N ALA A 176 11.70 -5.06 9.57
CA ALA A 176 10.82 -5.68 8.59
C ALA A 176 11.46 -6.90 7.92
N ARG A 177 12.76 -6.86 7.59
CA ARG A 177 13.49 -8.02 7.04
C ARG A 177 13.49 -9.22 7.98
N VAL A 178 13.60 -8.98 9.28
CA VAL A 178 13.55 -10.06 10.28
C VAL A 178 12.14 -10.65 10.31
N ALA A 179 11.12 -9.80 10.34
CA ALA A 179 9.72 -10.21 10.34
C ALA A 179 9.36 -11.07 9.11
N VAL A 180 9.57 -10.56 7.89
CA VAL A 180 9.12 -11.24 6.65
C VAL A 180 9.90 -12.53 6.31
N ARG A 181 10.98 -12.83 7.03
CA ARG A 181 11.72 -14.10 6.90
C ARG A 181 11.24 -15.17 7.87
N ASP A 182 10.44 -14.81 8.86
CA ASP A 182 9.88 -15.77 9.80
C ASP A 182 8.66 -16.45 9.17
N GLU A 183 8.83 -17.72 8.79
CA GLU A 183 7.81 -18.50 8.10
C GLU A 183 6.49 -18.52 8.89
N ARG A 184 6.56 -18.48 10.23
CA ARG A 184 5.37 -18.50 11.08
C ARG A 184 4.45 -17.30 10.81
N LEU A 185 4.97 -16.14 10.39
CA LEU A 185 4.11 -15.00 10.04
C LEU A 185 3.27 -15.29 8.80
N VAL A 186 3.81 -15.96 7.78
CA VAL A 186 3.00 -16.29 6.59
C VAL A 186 2.01 -17.40 6.92
N GLU A 187 2.38 -18.32 7.80
CA GLU A 187 1.56 -19.49 8.16
C GLU A 187 0.39 -19.17 9.09
N ASP A 188 0.69 -18.44 10.17
CA ASP A 188 -0.19 -18.28 11.32
C ASP A 188 -0.65 -16.83 11.51
N TRP A 189 0.17 -15.84 11.12
CA TRP A 189 -0.08 -14.40 11.35
C TRP A 189 0.02 -13.55 10.08
N TRP A 190 -0.67 -13.99 9.04
CA TRP A 190 -0.53 -13.40 7.70
C TRP A 190 -0.81 -11.88 7.62
N PRO A 191 -1.67 -11.25 8.44
CA PRO A 191 -1.80 -9.79 8.40
C PRO A 191 -0.54 -9.08 8.90
N ALA A 192 0.12 -9.62 9.93
CA ALA A 192 1.39 -9.10 10.44
C ALA A 192 2.49 -9.24 9.37
N TYR A 193 2.49 -10.34 8.62
CA TYR A 193 3.37 -10.50 7.46
C TYR A 193 3.22 -9.33 6.46
N TRP A 194 1.99 -8.98 6.08
CA TRP A 194 1.73 -7.85 5.17
C TRP A 194 2.11 -6.49 5.78
N GLY A 195 2.05 -6.34 7.10
CA GLY A 195 2.59 -5.19 7.81
C GLY A 195 4.09 -5.04 7.60
N GLY A 196 4.86 -6.12 7.73
CA GLY A 196 6.30 -6.14 7.43
C GLY A 196 6.60 -5.85 5.96
N VAL A 197 5.81 -6.42 5.04
CA VAL A 197 5.91 -6.14 3.59
C VAL A 197 5.66 -4.66 3.27
N SER A 198 4.65 -4.05 3.91
CA SER A 198 4.35 -2.62 3.76
C SER A 198 5.49 -1.75 4.28
N ALA A 199 6.06 -2.11 5.44
CA ALA A 199 7.17 -1.38 6.05
C ALA A 199 8.41 -1.35 5.15
N LEU A 200 8.74 -2.46 4.47
CA LEU A 200 9.81 -2.48 3.45
C LEU A 200 9.50 -1.51 2.29
N SER A 201 8.25 -1.50 1.83
CA SER A 201 7.79 -0.61 0.76
C SER A 201 7.89 0.87 1.16
N TRP A 202 7.50 1.20 2.39
CA TRP A 202 7.57 2.56 2.92
C TRP A 202 8.99 3.04 3.19
N ALA A 203 9.90 2.12 3.51
CA ALA A 203 11.33 2.39 3.71
C ALA A 203 12.15 2.37 2.40
N ASP A 204 11.51 2.47 1.23
CA ASP A 204 12.13 2.44 -0.11
C ASP A 204 12.97 1.18 -0.40
N ARG A 205 12.60 0.03 0.18
CA ARG A 205 13.17 -1.29 -0.14
C ARG A 205 12.22 -2.06 -1.05
N LEU A 206 11.83 -1.46 -2.18
CA LEU A 206 10.76 -2.00 -3.05
C LEU A 206 11.12 -3.37 -3.60
N ASP A 207 12.38 -3.62 -3.99
CA ASP A 207 12.80 -4.94 -4.48
C ASP A 207 12.59 -6.04 -3.43
N GLU A 208 12.95 -5.76 -2.17
CA GLU A 208 12.75 -6.70 -1.07
C GLU A 208 11.26 -6.86 -0.74
N ALA A 209 10.50 -5.76 -0.79
CA ALA A 209 9.06 -5.77 -0.56
C ALA A 209 8.32 -6.61 -1.62
N VAL A 210 8.72 -6.50 -2.89
CA VAL A 210 8.17 -7.28 -4.00
C VAL A 210 8.48 -8.76 -3.83
N VAL A 211 9.72 -9.11 -3.50
CA VAL A 211 10.11 -10.51 -3.25
C VAL A 211 9.30 -11.12 -2.10
N ALA A 212 9.14 -10.39 -1.00
CA ALA A 212 8.33 -10.84 0.12
C ALA A 212 6.84 -10.95 -0.27
N ALA A 213 6.29 -9.96 -0.97
CA ALA A 213 4.90 -10.01 -1.42
C ALA A 213 4.61 -11.20 -2.34
N ASP A 214 5.48 -11.47 -3.31
CA ASP A 214 5.34 -12.60 -4.23
C ASP A 214 5.44 -13.94 -3.47
N ALA A 215 6.32 -14.04 -2.45
CA ALA A 215 6.41 -15.21 -1.60
C ALA A 215 5.13 -15.44 -0.76
N GLY A 216 4.57 -14.38 -0.16
CA GLY A 216 3.31 -14.44 0.57
C GLY A 216 2.13 -14.86 -0.31
N ILE A 217 2.06 -14.36 -1.54
CA ILE A 217 1.05 -14.77 -2.54
C ILE A 217 1.21 -16.24 -2.91
N ALA A 218 2.44 -16.70 -3.16
CA ALA A 218 2.71 -18.09 -3.51
C ALA A 218 2.34 -19.06 -2.37
N GLU A 219 2.57 -18.68 -1.12
CA GLU A 219 2.12 -19.44 0.05
C GLU A 219 0.60 -19.54 0.12
N ALA A 220 -0.10 -18.42 -0.07
CA ALA A 220 -1.57 -18.38 -0.11
C ALA A 220 -2.14 -19.33 -1.17
N GLN A 221 -1.53 -19.37 -2.36
CA GLN A 221 -1.89 -20.30 -3.44
C GLN A 221 -1.72 -21.75 -3.03
N ARG A 222 -0.55 -22.09 -2.48
CA ARG A 222 -0.23 -23.47 -2.09
C ARG A 222 -1.19 -24.01 -1.05
N ARG A 223 -1.68 -23.16 -0.14
CA ARG A 223 -2.63 -23.53 0.93
C ARG A 223 -4.10 -23.38 0.53
N GLY A 224 -4.40 -22.87 -0.67
CA GLY A 224 -5.78 -22.59 -1.09
C GLY A 224 -6.48 -21.50 -0.28
N ARG A 225 -5.73 -20.58 0.34
CA ARG A 225 -6.29 -19.51 1.19
C ARG A 225 -6.66 -18.30 0.34
N ALA A 226 -7.88 -18.33 -0.22
CA ALA A 226 -8.34 -17.29 -1.12
C ALA A 226 -8.38 -15.88 -0.47
N SER A 227 -8.63 -15.81 0.82
CA SER A 227 -8.65 -14.57 1.62
C SER A 227 -7.33 -13.79 1.63
N MET A 228 -6.21 -14.43 1.31
CA MET A 228 -4.89 -13.79 1.27
C MET A 228 -4.53 -13.20 -0.10
N PHE A 229 -5.32 -13.46 -1.16
CA PHE A 229 -5.05 -12.91 -2.50
C PHE A 229 -5.32 -11.42 -2.63
N MET A 230 -6.46 -10.96 -2.11
CA MET A 230 -6.83 -9.55 -2.17
C MET A 230 -5.77 -8.67 -1.47
N PRO A 231 -5.35 -8.97 -0.21
CA PRO A 231 -4.24 -8.28 0.43
C PRO A 231 -2.98 -8.27 -0.43
N GLY A 232 -2.55 -9.42 -0.94
CA GLY A 232 -1.31 -9.50 -1.74
C GLY A 232 -1.37 -8.66 -3.01
N SER A 233 -2.50 -8.68 -3.73
CA SER A 233 -2.68 -7.86 -4.93
C SER A 233 -2.62 -6.38 -4.59
N ILE A 234 -3.30 -5.94 -3.52
CA ILE A 234 -3.27 -4.54 -3.09
C ILE A 234 -1.86 -4.06 -2.73
N HIS A 235 -1.08 -4.86 -1.97
CA HIS A 235 0.29 -4.48 -1.62
C HIS A 235 1.20 -4.42 -2.86
N ARG A 236 1.04 -5.33 -3.82
CA ARG A 236 1.76 -5.26 -5.10
C ARG A 236 1.40 -4.02 -5.89
N ALA A 237 0.12 -3.60 -5.88
CA ALA A 237 -0.30 -2.34 -6.48
C ALA A 237 0.43 -1.14 -5.86
N GLN A 238 0.48 -1.06 -4.53
CA GLN A 238 1.17 0.03 -3.81
C GLN A 238 2.67 0.08 -4.15
N MET A 239 3.36 -1.06 -4.19
CA MET A 239 4.79 -1.11 -4.55
C MET A 239 5.02 -0.67 -6.00
N ALA A 240 4.19 -1.15 -6.92
CA ALA A 240 4.26 -0.75 -8.32
C ALA A 240 4.01 0.75 -8.49
N PHE A 241 3.04 1.31 -7.76
CA PHE A 241 2.78 2.75 -7.73
C PHE A 241 4.01 3.53 -7.29
N ARG A 242 4.63 3.15 -6.16
CA ARG A 242 5.84 3.79 -5.63
C ARG A 242 7.04 3.68 -6.56
N ALA A 243 7.16 2.57 -7.29
CA ALA A 243 8.19 2.35 -8.30
C ALA A 243 7.95 3.16 -9.59
N GLY A 244 6.77 3.77 -9.76
CA GLY A 244 6.35 4.45 -10.99
C GLY A 244 5.85 3.50 -12.09
N GLU A 245 5.55 2.25 -11.77
CA GLU A 245 4.98 1.26 -12.70
C GLU A 245 3.45 1.33 -12.73
N LEU A 246 2.87 2.46 -13.16
CA LEU A 246 1.43 2.73 -13.02
C LEU A 246 0.53 1.69 -13.70
N SER A 247 0.95 1.15 -14.85
CA SER A 247 0.22 0.06 -15.52
C SER A 247 0.16 -1.24 -14.68
N VAL A 248 1.22 -1.53 -13.92
CA VAL A 248 1.27 -2.68 -13.01
C VAL A 248 0.45 -2.39 -11.76
N ALA A 249 0.53 -1.16 -11.24
CA ALA A 249 -0.26 -0.70 -10.10
C ALA A 249 -1.76 -0.79 -10.37
N GLU A 250 -2.18 -0.36 -11.56
CA GLU A 250 -3.58 -0.38 -12.01
C GLU A 250 -4.12 -1.80 -12.13
N MET A 251 -3.35 -2.68 -12.77
CA MET A 251 -3.71 -4.08 -12.90
C MET A 251 -3.96 -4.74 -11.54
N HIS A 252 -3.01 -4.61 -10.62
CA HIS A 252 -3.13 -5.20 -9.29
C HIS A 252 -4.26 -4.57 -8.46
N SER A 253 -4.49 -3.26 -8.63
CA SER A 253 -5.62 -2.55 -8.01
C SER A 253 -6.97 -3.07 -8.51
N GLN A 254 -7.11 -3.26 -9.82
CA GLN A 254 -8.33 -3.80 -10.43
C GLN A 254 -8.64 -5.22 -9.94
N GLY A 255 -7.65 -6.13 -9.98
CA GLY A 255 -7.82 -7.49 -9.47
C GLY A 255 -8.12 -7.53 -7.97
N GLY A 256 -7.48 -6.65 -7.19
CA GLY A 256 -7.77 -6.49 -5.77
C GLY A 256 -9.19 -6.02 -5.49
N LEU A 257 -9.69 -5.04 -6.26
CA LEU A 257 -11.04 -4.50 -6.12
C LEU A 257 -12.12 -5.51 -6.53
N GLU A 258 -11.89 -6.29 -7.59
CA GLU A 258 -12.81 -7.37 -7.99
C GLU A 258 -13.01 -8.39 -6.87
N LEU A 259 -11.92 -8.86 -6.24
CA LEU A 259 -11.98 -9.76 -5.09
C LEU A 259 -12.59 -9.08 -3.86
N ALA A 260 -12.27 -7.81 -3.62
CA ALA A 260 -12.78 -7.06 -2.49
C ALA A 260 -14.32 -6.95 -2.50
N ARG A 261 -14.92 -6.77 -3.68
CA ARG A 261 -16.39 -6.73 -3.85
C ARG A 261 -17.07 -8.03 -3.44
N GLU A 262 -16.40 -9.18 -3.59
CA GLU A 262 -16.92 -10.47 -3.14
C GLU A 262 -16.82 -10.62 -1.61
N LEU A 263 -15.83 -9.97 -0.99
CA LEU A 263 -15.55 -10.02 0.45
C LEU A 263 -16.36 -8.98 1.27
N GLY A 264 -16.86 -7.93 0.61
CA GLY A 264 -17.80 -6.96 1.18
C GLY A 264 -17.21 -5.57 1.45
N PRO A 265 -18.00 -4.65 2.05
CA PRO A 265 -17.72 -3.21 2.05
C PRO A 265 -16.37 -2.80 2.67
N ALA A 266 -15.94 -3.47 3.75
CA ALA A 266 -14.67 -3.16 4.40
C ALA A 266 -13.46 -3.47 3.50
N ALA A 267 -13.52 -4.57 2.74
CA ALA A 267 -12.49 -4.91 1.77
C ALA A 267 -12.51 -3.94 0.58
N GLU A 268 -13.69 -3.52 0.11
CA GLU A 268 -13.83 -2.54 -0.99
C GLU A 268 -13.22 -1.18 -0.63
N VAL A 269 -13.44 -0.70 0.60
CA VAL A 269 -12.81 0.50 1.16
C VAL A 269 -11.29 0.40 1.05
N TRP A 270 -10.72 -0.74 1.45
CA TRP A 270 -9.28 -0.94 1.43
C TRP A 270 -8.69 -1.03 0.01
N ALA A 271 -9.40 -1.67 -0.92
CA ALA A 271 -8.98 -1.72 -2.33
C ALA A 271 -9.08 -0.34 -3.00
N THR A 272 -10.11 0.44 -2.68
CA THR A 272 -10.33 1.79 -3.22
C THR A 272 -9.19 2.74 -2.88
N MET A 273 -8.68 2.64 -1.65
CA MET A 273 -7.60 3.47 -1.10
C MET A 273 -6.30 3.48 -1.94
N TRP A 274 -6.04 2.42 -2.71
CA TRP A 274 -4.85 2.36 -3.56
C TRP A 274 -5.17 2.57 -5.04
N TYR A 275 -6.39 2.22 -5.44
CA TYR A 275 -6.79 2.34 -6.84
C TYR A 275 -7.09 3.78 -7.23
N ALA A 276 -7.75 4.56 -6.36
CA ALA A 276 -8.10 5.96 -6.63
C ALA A 276 -6.86 6.81 -6.95
N GLY A 277 -5.82 6.71 -6.12
CA GLY A 277 -4.53 7.37 -6.37
C GLY A 277 -3.87 6.93 -7.69
N THR A 278 -3.95 5.64 -8.03
CA THR A 278 -3.42 5.13 -9.31
C THR A 278 -4.16 5.73 -10.51
N LEU A 279 -5.50 5.80 -10.46
CA LEU A 279 -6.31 6.39 -11.52
C LEU A 279 -6.00 7.88 -11.73
N LEU A 280 -5.77 8.62 -10.65
CA LEU A 280 -5.37 10.02 -10.71
C LEU A 280 -4.04 10.20 -11.47
N GLU A 281 -3.02 9.40 -11.16
CA GLU A 281 -1.72 9.47 -11.86
C GLU A 281 -1.82 9.10 -13.35
N ARG A 282 -2.88 8.37 -13.72
CA ARG A 282 -3.19 7.98 -15.09
C ARG A 282 -4.12 8.96 -15.81
N ASP A 283 -4.43 10.11 -15.21
CA ASP A 283 -5.34 11.13 -15.75
C ASP A 283 -6.79 10.62 -15.93
N ARG A 284 -7.21 9.65 -15.11
CA ARG A 284 -8.58 9.07 -15.11
C ARG A 284 -9.41 9.63 -13.96
N VAL A 285 -9.46 10.96 -13.85
CA VAL A 285 -10.05 11.69 -12.71
C VAL A 285 -11.52 11.33 -12.47
N ALA A 286 -12.33 11.22 -13.53
CA ALA A 286 -13.75 10.89 -13.41
C ALA A 286 -14.00 9.49 -12.82
N GLU A 287 -13.12 8.53 -13.11
CA GLU A 287 -13.24 7.17 -12.59
C GLU A 287 -12.77 7.09 -11.14
N ALA A 288 -11.71 7.83 -10.78
CA ALA A 288 -11.31 7.99 -9.39
C ALA A 288 -12.43 8.63 -8.55
N ALA A 289 -13.10 9.66 -9.08
CA ALA A 289 -14.27 10.27 -8.45
C ALA A 289 -15.39 9.26 -8.22
N GLY A 290 -15.77 8.50 -9.26
CA GLY A 290 -16.83 7.49 -9.15
C GLY A 290 -16.55 6.39 -8.13
N LEU A 291 -15.28 6.01 -7.93
CA LEU A 291 -14.90 5.07 -6.86
C LEU A 291 -15.09 5.68 -5.46
N LEU A 292 -14.68 6.94 -5.29
CA LEU A 292 -14.75 7.62 -3.99
C LEU A 292 -16.17 8.05 -3.63
N ASP A 293 -17.03 8.32 -4.62
CA ASP A 293 -18.46 8.61 -4.40
C ASP A 293 -19.22 7.40 -3.84
N ALA A 294 -18.73 6.18 -4.09
CA ALA A 294 -19.29 4.95 -3.52
C ALA A 294 -18.86 4.74 -2.05
N VAL A 295 -17.87 5.49 -1.55
CA VAL A 295 -17.39 5.39 -0.17
C VAL A 295 -18.24 6.26 0.75
N GLN A 296 -18.80 5.65 1.79
CA GLN A 296 -19.45 6.38 2.88
C GLN A 296 -18.40 6.82 3.90
N PHE A 297 -18.08 8.12 3.91
CA PHE A 297 -17.18 8.74 4.89
C PHE A 297 -17.88 8.96 6.24
N SER A 298 -18.09 7.88 6.99
CA SER A 298 -18.63 7.94 8.36
C SER A 298 -17.56 8.36 9.38
N ASP A 299 -18.00 8.74 10.59
CA ASP A 299 -17.08 9.06 11.69
C ASP A 299 -16.22 7.85 12.09
N GLU A 300 -16.77 6.63 11.98
CA GLU A 300 -16.02 5.39 12.24
C GLU A 300 -14.90 5.21 11.22
N LEU A 301 -15.17 5.38 9.92
CA LEU A 301 -14.14 5.27 8.88
C LEU A 301 -13.08 6.36 9.06
N LEU A 302 -13.50 7.60 9.31
CA LEU A 302 -12.62 8.75 9.53
C LEU A 302 -11.87 8.71 10.87
N GLY A 303 -12.25 7.81 11.78
CA GLY A 303 -11.50 7.44 12.98
C GLY A 303 -10.36 6.47 12.70
N LEU A 304 -10.24 5.96 11.46
CA LEU A 304 -9.17 5.07 11.05
C LEU A 304 -8.18 5.76 10.11
N TRP A 305 -6.91 5.34 10.15
CA TRP A 305 -5.90 5.82 9.19
C TRP A 305 -6.28 5.51 7.72
N GLN A 306 -7.02 4.43 7.42
CA GLN A 306 -7.50 4.16 6.05
C GLN A 306 -8.49 5.24 5.59
N GLY A 307 -9.33 5.74 6.51
CA GLY A 307 -10.24 6.86 6.21
C GLY A 307 -9.48 8.15 5.94
N ALA A 308 -8.38 8.41 6.65
CA ALA A 308 -7.50 9.55 6.35
C ALA A 308 -6.87 9.44 4.96
N VAL A 309 -6.41 8.25 4.55
CA VAL A 309 -5.85 8.03 3.20
C VAL A 309 -6.92 8.21 2.12
N LEU A 310 -8.12 7.67 2.30
CA LEU A 310 -9.24 7.89 1.37
C LEU A 310 -9.67 9.37 1.31
N LEU A 311 -9.60 10.07 2.43
CA LEU A 311 -9.86 11.51 2.49
C LEU A 311 -8.82 12.29 1.69
N VAL A 312 -7.55 11.87 1.73
CA VAL A 312 -6.52 12.41 0.84
C VAL A 312 -6.88 12.21 -0.62
N ASP A 313 -7.23 10.98 -1.02
CA ASP A 313 -7.57 10.70 -2.42
C ASP A 313 -8.78 11.52 -2.89
N ARG A 314 -9.79 11.71 -2.02
CA ARG A 314 -10.93 12.61 -2.29
C ARG A 314 -10.47 14.05 -2.46
N GLY A 315 -9.59 14.53 -1.57
CA GLY A 315 -9.01 15.86 -1.67
C GLY A 315 -8.28 16.06 -3.00
N ARG A 316 -7.46 15.08 -3.42
CA ARG A 316 -6.74 15.12 -4.70
C ARG A 316 -7.67 15.09 -5.91
N VAL A 317 -8.72 14.27 -5.89
CA VAL A 317 -9.77 14.26 -6.93
C VAL A 317 -10.46 15.63 -7.02
N ARG A 318 -10.88 16.20 -5.89
CA ARG A 318 -11.52 17.52 -5.85
C ARG A 318 -10.63 18.61 -6.43
N VAL A 319 -9.35 18.63 -6.07
CA VAL A 319 -8.36 19.55 -6.68
C VAL A 319 -8.28 19.35 -8.20
N ALA A 320 -8.23 18.10 -8.67
CA ALA A 320 -8.18 17.79 -10.10
C ALA A 320 -9.46 18.22 -10.86
N LEU A 321 -10.61 18.23 -10.18
CA LEU A 321 -11.89 18.74 -10.71
C LEU A 321 -12.01 20.28 -10.62
N GLY A 322 -11.03 20.97 -10.03
CA GLY A 322 -11.01 22.43 -9.87
C GLY A 322 -11.66 22.93 -8.57
N GLU A 323 -12.07 22.04 -7.68
CA GLU A 323 -12.63 22.36 -6.35
C GLU A 323 -11.51 22.58 -5.32
N LEU A 324 -10.69 23.62 -5.54
CA LEU A 324 -9.42 23.81 -4.83
C LEU A 324 -9.58 23.92 -3.30
N GLU A 325 -10.53 24.73 -2.81
CA GLU A 325 -10.76 24.96 -1.39
C GLU A 325 -11.27 23.70 -0.68
N LEU A 326 -12.22 22.98 -1.29
CA LEU A 326 -12.73 21.72 -0.73
C LEU A 326 -11.64 20.66 -0.74
N GLY A 327 -10.88 20.58 -1.83
CA GLY A 327 -9.79 19.65 -1.99
C GLY A 327 -8.70 19.86 -0.93
N VAL A 328 -8.19 21.08 -0.76
CA VAL A 328 -7.16 21.36 0.25
C VAL A 328 -7.68 21.18 1.68
N THR A 329 -8.97 21.45 1.92
CA THR A 329 -9.60 21.22 3.23
C THR A 329 -9.56 19.74 3.61
N ASP A 330 -9.89 18.84 2.69
CA ASP A 330 -9.81 17.39 2.90
C ASP A 330 -8.36 16.95 3.18
N LEU A 331 -7.39 17.44 2.40
CA LEU A 331 -5.97 17.10 2.56
C LEU A 331 -5.46 17.49 3.96
N LEU A 332 -5.77 18.72 4.41
CA LEU A 332 -5.34 19.22 5.72
C LEU A 332 -6.11 18.57 6.87
N ASP A 333 -7.36 18.15 6.67
CA ASP A 333 -8.12 17.40 7.69
C ASP A 333 -7.55 16.00 7.89
N ALA A 334 -7.18 15.31 6.80
CA ALA A 334 -6.50 14.02 6.87
C ALA A 334 -5.18 14.10 7.65
N ASP A 335 -4.35 15.11 7.37
CA ASP A 335 -3.11 15.36 8.10
C ASP A 335 -3.36 15.63 9.59
N ARG A 336 -4.34 16.48 9.92
CA ARG A 336 -4.69 16.78 11.31
C ARG A 336 -5.10 15.53 12.09
N ARG A 337 -5.89 14.65 11.48
CA ARG A 337 -6.35 13.38 12.09
C ARG A 337 -5.19 12.43 12.35
N MET A 338 -4.24 12.33 11.42
CA MET A 338 -3.05 11.49 11.58
C MET A 338 -2.04 12.07 12.57
N ALA A 339 -1.86 13.39 12.56
CA ALA A 339 -0.92 14.06 13.45
C ALA A 339 -1.36 14.02 14.93
N ALA A 340 -2.67 13.95 15.21
CA ALA A 340 -3.21 13.91 16.57
C ALA A 340 -2.65 12.76 17.44
N PRO A 341 -2.61 11.50 16.97
CA PRO A 341 -1.91 10.40 17.67
C PRO A 341 -0.39 10.34 17.39
N GLY A 342 0.18 11.31 16.67
CA GLY A 342 1.62 11.36 16.34
C GLY A 342 2.02 10.54 15.11
N TYR A 343 1.12 10.36 14.14
CA TYR A 343 1.40 9.63 12.90
C TYR A 343 1.72 10.57 11.73
N GLN A 344 2.63 10.13 10.86
CA GLN A 344 3.06 10.84 9.66
C GLN A 344 2.31 10.31 8.43
N LEU A 345 1.29 11.06 7.98
CA LEU A 345 0.48 10.70 6.81
C LEU A 345 1.29 10.48 5.53
N SER A 346 2.37 11.25 5.35
CA SER A 346 3.25 11.18 4.17
C SER A 346 4.01 9.86 4.03
N VAL A 347 4.03 9.01 5.08
CA VAL A 347 4.53 7.63 4.98
C VAL A 347 3.56 6.76 4.18
N LEU A 348 2.26 7.06 4.21
CA LEU A 348 1.21 6.26 3.59
C LEU A 348 0.79 6.78 2.21
N ASN A 349 0.67 8.10 2.04
CA ASN A 349 0.14 8.73 0.82
C ASN A 349 0.89 10.02 0.45
N ASP A 350 0.94 10.33 -0.85
CA ASP A 350 1.67 11.45 -1.44
C ASP A 350 0.82 12.72 -1.56
N TRP A 351 0.47 13.31 -0.42
CA TRP A 351 -0.50 14.41 -0.36
C TRP A 351 0.12 15.80 -0.45
N VAL A 352 1.34 15.97 0.08
CA VAL A 352 2.00 17.28 0.23
C VAL A 352 2.16 18.04 -1.09
N PRO A 353 2.62 17.43 -2.20
CA PRO A 353 2.74 18.16 -3.47
C PRO A 353 1.42 18.74 -3.98
N THR A 354 0.31 18.01 -3.82
CA THR A 354 -1.02 18.52 -4.21
C THR A 354 -1.48 19.62 -3.26
N ALA A 355 -1.28 19.46 -1.95
CA ALA A 355 -1.67 20.46 -0.96
C ALA A 355 -0.94 21.78 -1.17
N THR A 356 0.40 21.77 -1.27
CA THR A 356 1.20 23.00 -1.40
C THR A 356 0.95 23.71 -2.73
N ALA A 357 0.85 22.98 -3.85
CA ALA A 357 0.49 23.56 -5.14
C ALA A 357 -0.91 24.19 -5.13
N THR A 358 -1.85 23.61 -4.38
CA THR A 358 -3.21 24.15 -4.23
C THR A 358 -3.21 25.38 -3.35
N LEU A 359 -2.51 25.37 -2.21
CA LEU A 359 -2.35 26.53 -1.33
C LEU A 359 -1.74 27.72 -2.08
N GLU A 360 -0.73 27.50 -2.91
CA GLU A 360 -0.14 28.53 -3.78
C GLU A 360 -1.17 29.14 -4.75
N LYS A 361 -1.96 28.29 -5.43
CA LYS A 361 -3.04 28.77 -6.32
C LYS A 361 -4.10 29.60 -5.60
N LEU A 362 -4.32 29.32 -4.32
CA LEU A 362 -5.23 30.06 -3.44
C LEU A 362 -4.58 31.29 -2.77
N GLY A 363 -3.31 31.59 -3.08
CA GLY A 363 -2.57 32.71 -2.49
C GLY A 363 -2.15 32.50 -1.03
N ARG A 364 -2.26 31.28 -0.49
CA ARG A 364 -1.90 30.90 0.89
C ARG A 364 -0.44 30.44 0.98
N ARG A 365 0.47 31.29 0.50
CA ARG A 365 1.89 30.97 0.30
C ARG A 365 2.65 30.61 1.58
N GLU A 366 2.37 31.33 2.66
CA GLU A 366 3.07 31.08 3.92
C GLU A 366 2.73 29.69 4.48
N GLU A 367 1.45 29.32 4.44
CA GLU A 367 0.99 27.99 4.86
C GLU A 367 1.57 26.88 3.97
N ALA A 368 1.69 27.11 2.66
CA ALA A 368 2.34 26.18 1.74
C ALA A 368 3.82 25.95 2.12
N ARG A 369 4.54 27.02 2.49
CA ARG A 369 5.93 26.96 2.93
C ARG A 369 6.10 26.26 4.26
N GLU A 370 5.29 26.61 5.26
CA GLU A 370 5.31 25.95 6.57
C GLU A 370 5.10 24.44 6.43
N LEU A 371 4.11 24.03 5.63
CA LEU A 371 3.85 22.63 5.32
C LEU A 371 5.04 21.95 4.63
N ALA A 372 5.61 22.59 3.60
CA ALA A 372 6.74 22.04 2.87
C ALA A 372 7.99 21.85 3.74
N HIS A 373 8.31 22.84 4.59
CA HIS A 373 9.45 22.77 5.49
C HIS A 373 9.29 21.71 6.58
N ARG A 374 8.07 21.58 7.13
CA ARG A 374 7.74 20.49 8.08
C ARG A 374 7.94 19.13 7.42
N GLU A 375 7.40 18.94 6.22
CA GLU A 375 7.54 17.70 5.47
C GLU A 375 9.02 17.40 5.16
N LEU A 376 9.83 18.41 4.81
CA LEU A 376 11.26 18.22 4.58
C LEU A 376 11.99 17.76 5.85
N ALA A 377 11.69 18.36 7.00
CA ALA A 377 12.28 17.95 8.28
C ALA A 377 11.93 16.49 8.60
N ASP A 378 10.65 16.10 8.46
CA ASP A 378 10.20 14.73 8.70
C ASP A 378 10.79 13.75 7.69
N ALA A 379 10.90 14.13 6.42
CA ALA A 379 11.46 13.29 5.36
C ALA A 379 12.97 13.05 5.57
N VAL A 380 13.71 14.06 6.04
CA VAL A 380 15.13 13.93 6.41
C VAL A 380 15.28 13.01 7.62
N ALA A 381 14.43 13.16 8.65
CA ALA A 381 14.46 12.31 9.84
C ALA A 381 14.13 10.84 9.51
N PHE A 382 13.15 10.62 8.63
CA PHE A 382 12.77 9.29 8.16
C PHE A 382 13.85 8.69 7.26
N GLY A 383 14.47 9.45 6.36
CA GLY A 383 15.64 9.02 5.59
C GLY A 383 15.36 8.13 4.36
N ALA A 384 14.10 8.02 3.93
CA ALA A 384 13.74 7.37 2.66
C ALA A 384 13.92 8.34 1.48
N SER A 385 14.57 7.87 0.40
CA SER A 385 14.99 8.71 -0.73
C SER A 385 13.81 9.32 -1.48
N ARG A 386 12.74 8.56 -1.68
CA ARG A 386 11.53 8.98 -2.39
C ARG A 386 10.88 10.17 -1.70
N ARG A 387 10.54 10.03 -0.41
CA ARG A 387 9.90 11.09 0.38
C ARG A 387 10.80 12.32 0.50
N HIS A 388 12.09 12.13 0.72
CA HIS A 388 13.06 13.22 0.80
C HIS A 388 13.16 14.01 -0.52
N GLY A 389 13.30 13.32 -1.65
CA GLY A 389 13.36 13.97 -2.96
C GLY A 389 12.07 14.72 -3.33
N MET A 390 10.90 14.17 -2.95
CA MET A 390 9.62 14.85 -3.10
C MET A 390 9.53 16.12 -2.26
N ALA A 391 9.93 16.05 -0.98
CA ALA A 391 9.93 17.20 -0.08
C ALA A 391 10.83 18.33 -0.59
N LEU A 392 12.06 17.99 -1.03
CA LEU A 392 12.98 18.94 -1.68
C LEU A 392 12.38 19.54 -2.95
N SER A 393 11.67 18.74 -3.75
CA SER A 393 11.01 19.25 -4.96
C SER A 393 9.94 20.29 -4.62
N VAL A 394 9.12 20.02 -3.61
CA VAL A 394 8.07 20.94 -3.15
C VAL A 394 8.68 22.23 -2.60
N CYS A 395 9.65 22.13 -1.69
CA CYS A 395 10.40 23.29 -1.20
C CYS A 395 11.00 24.09 -2.37
N GLY A 396 11.60 23.39 -3.35
CA GLY A 396 12.26 23.99 -4.51
C GLY A 396 11.32 24.78 -5.42
N LEU A 397 10.07 24.31 -5.57
CA LEU A 397 9.02 25.01 -6.32
C LEU A 397 8.49 26.24 -5.59
N LEU A 398 8.46 26.20 -4.25
CA LEU A 398 7.99 27.30 -3.43
C LEU A 398 9.05 28.40 -3.30
N GLU A 399 10.34 28.10 -3.41
CA GLU A 399 11.38 29.12 -3.30
C GLU A 399 11.84 29.73 -4.62
N SER A 400 12.15 31.02 -4.55
CA SER A 400 12.64 31.78 -5.69
C SER A 400 14.17 31.77 -5.74
N GLY A 401 14.73 32.09 -6.90
CA GLY A 401 16.17 32.36 -6.99
C GLY A 401 17.03 31.10 -7.08
N ALA A 402 18.27 31.22 -6.58
CA ALA A 402 19.26 30.16 -6.64
C ALA A 402 19.00 29.05 -5.61
N GLU A 403 18.34 29.37 -4.49
CA GLU A 403 18.01 28.43 -3.42
C GLU A 403 16.99 27.39 -3.88
N GLY A 404 15.87 27.82 -4.47
CA GLY A 404 14.88 26.90 -5.04
C GLY A 404 15.49 25.96 -6.09
N LEU A 405 16.34 26.48 -6.98
CA LEU A 405 17.08 25.65 -7.93
C LEU A 405 18.05 24.66 -7.27
N ALA A 406 18.68 25.03 -6.16
CA ALA A 406 19.58 24.12 -5.45
C ALA A 406 18.80 22.93 -4.87
N TRP A 407 17.63 23.18 -4.29
CA TRP A 407 16.76 22.11 -3.81
C TRP A 407 16.22 21.23 -4.95
N LEU A 408 15.83 21.81 -6.09
CA LEU A 408 15.39 21.03 -7.26
C LEU A 408 16.50 20.14 -7.82
N ARG A 409 17.76 20.64 -7.88
CA ARG A 409 18.91 19.82 -8.29
C ARG A 409 19.17 18.68 -7.31
N GLU A 410 19.08 18.96 -6.02
CA GLU A 410 19.28 17.94 -4.98
C GLU A 410 18.17 16.88 -5.00
N ALA A 411 16.92 17.29 -5.24
CA ALA A 411 15.80 16.38 -5.44
C ALA A 411 16.06 15.40 -6.60
N VAL A 412 16.48 15.91 -7.76
CA VAL A 412 16.87 15.07 -8.91
C VAL A 412 17.99 14.10 -8.52
N ARG A 413 19.06 14.59 -7.88
CA ARG A 413 20.20 13.76 -7.46
C ARG A 413 19.80 12.61 -6.53
N ILE A 414 18.92 12.86 -5.57
CA ILE A 414 18.45 11.83 -4.64
C ILE A 414 17.55 10.82 -5.35
N LEU A 415 16.64 11.30 -6.20
CA LEU A 415 15.65 10.45 -6.87
C LEU A 415 16.25 9.62 -8.02
N GLU A 416 17.31 10.11 -8.67
CA GLU A 416 18.05 9.38 -9.71
C GLU A 416 18.60 8.04 -9.19
N GLY A 417 19.10 8.01 -7.96
CA GLY A 417 19.60 6.79 -7.30
C GLY A 417 18.51 5.91 -6.67
N SER A 418 17.25 6.32 -6.75
CA SER A 418 16.13 5.64 -6.09
C SER A 418 15.33 4.75 -7.04
N GLN A 419 14.44 3.93 -6.49
CA GLN A 419 13.49 3.14 -7.26
C GLN A 419 12.24 3.94 -7.69
N ALA A 420 12.09 5.19 -7.23
CA ALA A 420 10.91 6.02 -7.40
C ALA A 420 10.90 6.76 -8.75
N ARG A 421 10.71 6.02 -9.84
CA ARG A 421 10.88 6.55 -11.21
C ARG A 421 9.92 7.68 -11.56
N LEU A 422 8.68 7.61 -11.09
CA LEU A 422 7.70 8.67 -11.33
C LEU A 422 8.10 9.98 -10.64
N GLU A 423 8.57 9.90 -9.39
CA GLU A 423 9.01 11.10 -8.67
C GLU A 423 10.29 11.67 -9.27
N HIS A 424 11.21 10.82 -9.74
CA HIS A 424 12.37 11.29 -10.49
C HIS A 424 11.95 12.06 -11.76
N ALA A 425 10.97 11.55 -12.51
CA ALA A 425 10.44 12.25 -13.68
C ALA A 425 9.88 13.62 -13.32
N ARG A 426 9.08 13.71 -12.24
CA ARG A 426 8.53 14.97 -11.73
C ARG A 426 9.62 15.95 -11.30
N ALA A 427 10.63 15.48 -10.56
CA ALA A 427 11.75 16.32 -10.13
C ALA A 427 12.54 16.90 -11.32
N LEU A 428 12.78 16.09 -12.36
CA LEU A 428 13.41 16.55 -13.61
C LEU A 428 12.55 17.62 -14.31
N VAL A 429 11.24 17.41 -14.40
CA VAL A 429 10.32 18.38 -14.99
C VAL A 429 10.30 19.70 -14.19
N ASN A 430 10.25 19.60 -12.87
CA ASN A 430 10.29 20.77 -11.98
C ASN A 430 11.61 21.55 -12.09
N LEU A 431 12.75 20.85 -12.13
CA LEU A 431 14.06 21.47 -12.35
C LEU A 431 14.11 22.18 -13.71
N GLY A 432 13.65 21.50 -14.76
CA GLY A 432 13.59 22.04 -16.11
C GLY A 432 12.72 23.30 -16.21
N ALA A 433 11.52 23.27 -15.64
CA ALA A 433 10.63 24.42 -15.56
C ALA A 433 11.26 25.58 -14.77
N GLY A 434 11.90 25.29 -13.62
CA GLY A 434 12.61 26.28 -12.81
C GLY A 434 13.77 26.96 -13.56
N LEU A 435 14.54 26.20 -14.35
CA LEU A 435 15.60 26.74 -15.22
C LEU A 435 15.00 27.61 -16.35
N ALA A 436 13.94 27.15 -17.00
CA ALA A 436 13.28 27.89 -18.08
C ALA A 436 12.70 29.23 -17.59
N ALA A 437 12.08 29.25 -16.41
CA ALA A 437 11.54 30.46 -15.78
C ALA A 437 12.62 31.53 -15.52
N ARG A 438 13.89 31.13 -15.41
CA ARG A 438 15.05 32.03 -15.21
C ARG A 438 15.74 32.43 -16.51
N GLY A 439 15.21 32.01 -17.66
CA GLY A 439 15.80 32.26 -18.96
C GLY A 439 16.93 31.29 -19.34
N GLU A 440 17.25 30.31 -18.50
CA GLU A 440 18.28 29.28 -18.75
C GLU A 440 17.75 28.16 -19.67
N ARG A 441 17.12 28.56 -20.78
CA ARG A 441 16.34 27.67 -21.67
C ARG A 441 17.14 26.52 -22.25
N GLU A 442 18.44 26.71 -22.50
CA GLU A 442 19.30 25.65 -23.03
C GLU A 442 19.52 24.55 -21.98
N GLN A 443 19.86 24.92 -20.74
CA GLN A 443 20.04 23.99 -19.63
C GLN A 443 18.72 23.32 -19.22
N ALA A 444 17.57 23.96 -19.46
CA ALA A 444 16.26 23.37 -19.18
C ALA A 444 15.90 22.19 -20.09
N ARG A 445 16.43 22.14 -21.32
CA ARG A 445 16.00 21.15 -22.34
C ARG A 445 16.32 19.72 -21.96
N GLU A 446 17.51 19.47 -21.43
CA GLU A 446 17.95 18.14 -21.05
C GLU A 446 17.08 17.54 -19.93
N PRO A 447 16.90 18.17 -18.76
CA PRO A 447 16.06 17.62 -17.70
C PRO A 447 14.60 17.49 -18.16
N LEU A 448 14.06 18.43 -18.94
CA LEU A 448 12.70 18.31 -19.50
C LEU A 448 12.57 17.11 -20.44
N ALA A 449 13.55 16.86 -21.30
CA ALA A 449 13.54 15.72 -22.22
C ALA A 449 13.67 14.37 -21.48
N GLN A 450 14.54 14.30 -20.47
CA GLN A 450 14.69 13.11 -19.61
C GLN A 450 13.40 12.85 -18.81
N GLY A 451 12.84 13.91 -18.20
CA GLY A 451 11.57 13.84 -17.47
C GLY A 451 10.41 13.38 -18.35
N LEU A 452 10.35 13.87 -19.60
CA LEU A 452 9.36 13.45 -20.60
C LEU A 452 9.46 11.96 -20.92
N ASP A 453 10.66 11.45 -21.24
CA ASP A 453 10.87 10.02 -21.52
C ASP A 453 10.51 9.14 -20.32
N LEU A 454 10.94 9.52 -19.12
CA LEU A 454 10.66 8.75 -17.91
C LEU A 454 9.17 8.74 -17.57
N ALA A 455 8.49 9.89 -17.68
CA ALA A 455 7.04 9.99 -17.47
C ALA A 455 6.26 9.11 -18.45
N TYR A 456 6.67 9.05 -19.73
CA TYR A 456 6.07 8.14 -20.71
C TYR A 456 6.26 6.67 -20.32
N ARG A 457 7.46 6.27 -19.89
CA ARG A 457 7.74 4.89 -19.47
C ARG A 457 6.96 4.50 -18.21
N CYS A 458 6.68 5.46 -17.33
CA CYS A 458 5.83 5.26 -16.16
C CYS A 458 4.33 5.21 -16.50
N GLY A 459 3.93 5.70 -17.68
CA GLY A 459 2.52 5.85 -18.06
C GLY A 459 1.82 7.05 -17.43
N ALA A 460 2.59 8.01 -16.90
CA ALA A 460 2.11 9.21 -16.22
C ALA A 460 1.80 10.33 -17.23
N VAL A 461 0.58 10.29 -17.78
CA VAL A 461 0.16 11.14 -18.92
C VAL A 461 0.28 12.63 -18.59
N ALA A 462 -0.25 13.06 -17.44
CA ALA A 462 -0.26 14.47 -17.05
C ALA A 462 1.17 15.04 -16.91
N VAL A 463 2.08 14.28 -16.30
CA VAL A 463 3.49 14.70 -16.14
C VAL A 463 4.20 14.76 -17.51
N ALA A 464 3.92 13.81 -18.40
CA ALA A 464 4.49 13.81 -19.74
C ALA A 464 4.00 15.01 -20.58
N GLU A 465 2.70 15.35 -20.51
CA GLU A 465 2.18 16.53 -21.20
C GLU A 465 2.73 17.84 -20.62
N GLN A 466 2.89 17.94 -19.29
CA GLN A 466 3.57 19.07 -18.66
C GLN A 466 5.01 19.20 -19.17
N ALA A 467 5.79 18.12 -19.13
CA ALA A 467 7.17 18.11 -19.61
C ALA A 467 7.27 18.54 -21.08
N ARG A 468 6.36 18.06 -21.92
CA ARG A 468 6.28 18.43 -23.34
C ARG A 468 5.97 19.92 -23.51
N SER A 469 4.98 20.44 -22.79
CA SER A 469 4.58 21.84 -22.85
C SER A 469 5.75 22.76 -22.49
N GLU A 470 6.42 22.47 -21.37
CA GLU A 470 7.60 23.21 -20.92
C GLU A 470 8.75 23.12 -21.94
N LEU A 471 8.99 21.93 -22.50
CA LEU A 471 10.04 21.72 -23.49
C LEU A 471 9.79 22.55 -24.76
N VAL A 472 8.54 22.60 -25.22
CA VAL A 472 8.14 23.45 -26.36
C VAL A 472 8.30 24.93 -26.02
N ALA A 473 7.99 25.36 -24.80
CA ALA A 473 8.19 26.74 -24.34
C ALA A 473 9.67 27.17 -24.35
N THR A 474 10.63 26.23 -24.27
CA THR A 474 12.07 26.52 -24.46
C THR A 474 12.50 26.69 -25.93
N GLY A 475 11.56 26.53 -26.88
CA GLY A 475 11.82 26.56 -28.32
C GLY A 475 12.40 25.25 -28.87
N ALA A 476 12.47 24.18 -28.06
CA ALA A 476 12.85 22.87 -28.54
C ALA A 476 11.68 22.19 -29.28
N ARG A 477 12.01 21.37 -30.29
CA ARG A 477 11.05 20.46 -30.93
C ARG A 477 11.27 19.07 -30.36
N PRO A 478 10.36 18.50 -29.56
CA PRO A 478 10.49 17.13 -29.08
C PRO A 478 10.64 16.19 -30.27
N ARG A 479 11.71 15.38 -30.34
CA ARG A 479 11.83 14.33 -31.37
C ARG A 479 10.77 13.27 -31.09
N ARG A 480 10.05 12.87 -32.14
CA ARG A 480 8.94 11.90 -32.12
C ARG A 480 9.38 10.46 -31.77
N GLU A 481 10.69 10.21 -31.66
CA GLU A 481 11.30 8.88 -31.54
C GLU A 481 11.08 8.20 -30.17
N ALA A 482 10.66 8.92 -29.12
CA ALA A 482 10.35 8.33 -27.80
C ALA A 482 8.90 7.83 -27.64
N LEU A 483 8.04 8.00 -28.67
CA LEU A 483 6.60 7.68 -28.59
C LEU A 483 6.20 6.40 -29.35
N SER A 484 7.12 5.81 -30.12
CA SER A 484 6.85 4.65 -30.97
C SER A 484 8.09 3.77 -31.15
N GLY A 485 7.88 2.45 -31.27
CA GLY A 485 8.95 1.47 -31.45
C GLY A 485 9.28 0.68 -30.17
N PRO A 486 10.21 -0.29 -30.23
CA PRO A 486 10.48 -1.20 -29.11
C PRO A 486 10.89 -0.50 -27.80
N ASP A 487 11.55 0.66 -27.93
CA ASP A 487 12.05 1.43 -26.79
C ASP A 487 10.95 2.28 -26.10
N SER A 488 9.75 2.37 -26.69
CA SER A 488 8.59 3.01 -26.06
C SER A 488 7.73 2.04 -25.23
N LEU A 489 8.06 0.75 -25.24
CA LEU A 489 7.38 -0.26 -24.43
C LEU A 489 7.80 -0.17 -22.97
N THR A 490 6.83 -0.30 -22.05
CA THR A 490 7.14 -0.51 -20.63
C THR A 490 7.81 -1.87 -20.42
N PRO A 491 8.54 -2.10 -19.31
CA PRO A 491 9.14 -3.41 -19.04
C PRO A 491 8.12 -4.56 -19.03
N ALA A 492 6.90 -4.31 -18.53
CA ALA A 492 5.82 -5.30 -18.53
C ALA A 492 5.31 -5.58 -19.95
N GLU A 493 5.04 -4.54 -20.74
CA GLU A 493 4.64 -4.67 -22.15
C GLU A 493 5.71 -5.38 -22.97
N LEU A 494 6.99 -5.04 -22.78
CA LEU A 494 8.11 -5.66 -23.49
C LEU A 494 8.25 -7.15 -23.13
N ARG A 495 8.10 -7.52 -21.84
CA ARG A 495 8.10 -8.93 -21.41
C ARG A 495 6.96 -9.70 -22.05
N ALA A 496 5.72 -9.21 -21.95
CA ALA A 496 4.56 -9.85 -22.56
C ALA A 496 4.69 -9.93 -24.09
N ALA A 497 5.15 -8.86 -24.74
CA ALA A 497 5.39 -8.79 -26.18
C ALA A 497 6.46 -9.79 -26.64
N ARG A 498 7.54 -9.99 -25.88
CA ARG A 498 8.57 -11.00 -26.18
C ARG A 498 8.02 -12.41 -26.06
N MET A 499 7.33 -12.74 -24.97
CA MET A 499 6.72 -14.06 -24.78
C MET A 499 5.66 -14.35 -25.83
N ALA A 500 4.87 -13.33 -26.23
CA ALA A 500 3.93 -13.44 -27.32
C ALA A 500 4.61 -13.64 -28.68
N ALA A 501 5.75 -12.98 -28.92
CA ALA A 501 6.57 -13.16 -30.12
C ALA A 501 7.24 -14.54 -30.18
N GLU A 502 7.50 -15.15 -29.02
CA GLU A 502 8.02 -16.52 -28.85
C GLU A 502 6.92 -17.60 -29.03
N GLY A 503 5.67 -17.19 -29.20
CA GLY A 503 4.56 -18.08 -29.55
C GLY A 503 3.69 -18.52 -28.38
N LEU A 504 3.96 -18.08 -27.14
CA LEU A 504 3.10 -18.40 -25.99
C LEU A 504 1.73 -17.76 -26.20
N THR A 505 0.66 -18.45 -25.80
CA THR A 505 -0.72 -17.95 -25.79
C THR A 505 -0.94 -16.95 -24.64
N ASN A 506 -2.00 -16.13 -24.71
CA ASN A 506 -2.31 -15.19 -23.62
C ASN A 506 -2.48 -15.91 -22.27
N ARG A 507 -3.00 -17.14 -22.26
CA ARG A 507 -3.17 -17.95 -21.05
C ARG A 507 -1.82 -18.45 -20.49
N GLU A 508 -0.89 -18.83 -21.34
CA GLU A 508 0.45 -19.27 -20.92
C GLU A 508 1.30 -18.11 -20.45
N ILE A 509 1.24 -16.96 -21.14
CA ILE A 509 1.88 -15.71 -20.68
C ILE A 509 1.27 -15.28 -19.35
N ALA A 510 -0.05 -15.38 -19.21
CA ALA A 510 -0.75 -15.07 -17.97
C ALA A 510 -0.26 -15.95 -16.82
N GLN A 511 -0.14 -17.26 -17.03
CA GLN A 511 0.43 -18.15 -16.02
C GLN A 511 1.90 -17.82 -15.71
N ALA A 512 2.72 -17.55 -16.72
CA ALA A 512 4.15 -17.32 -16.55
C ALA A 512 4.48 -15.94 -15.93
N LEU A 513 3.63 -14.95 -16.14
CA LEU A 513 3.75 -13.61 -15.56
C LEU A 513 2.87 -13.41 -14.32
N PHE A 514 2.13 -14.45 -13.88
CA PHE A 514 1.17 -14.41 -12.78
C PHE A 514 0.07 -13.34 -12.98
N LEU A 515 -0.43 -13.22 -14.20
CA LEU A 515 -1.46 -12.28 -14.63
C LEU A 515 -2.75 -13.01 -15.04
N SER A 516 -3.85 -12.27 -15.24
CA SER A 516 -5.02 -12.82 -15.92
C SER A 516 -4.84 -12.82 -17.45
N ALA A 517 -5.55 -13.69 -18.17
CA ALA A 517 -5.51 -13.67 -19.64
C ALA A 517 -5.97 -12.32 -20.23
N LYS A 518 -6.94 -11.66 -19.58
CA LYS A 518 -7.44 -10.33 -19.94
C LYS A 518 -6.38 -9.24 -19.74
N THR A 519 -5.57 -9.38 -18.68
CA THR A 519 -4.44 -8.49 -18.42
C THR A 519 -3.37 -8.61 -19.50
N VAL A 520 -3.02 -9.83 -19.90
CA VAL A 520 -2.06 -10.05 -20.99
C VAL A 520 -2.59 -9.47 -22.30
N GLU A 521 -3.88 -9.63 -22.57
CA GLU A 521 -4.53 -9.04 -23.74
C GLU A 521 -4.43 -7.51 -23.73
N TRP A 522 -4.67 -6.88 -22.58
CA TRP A 522 -4.51 -5.43 -22.41
C TRP A 522 -3.07 -4.97 -22.63
N GLN A 523 -2.08 -5.65 -22.02
CA GLN A 523 -0.66 -5.33 -22.20
C GLN A 523 -0.22 -5.47 -23.66
N LEU A 524 -0.66 -6.54 -24.33
CA LEU A 524 -0.35 -6.76 -25.75
C LEU A 524 -1.02 -5.72 -26.65
N SER A 525 -2.26 -5.33 -26.36
CA SER A 525 -2.96 -4.27 -27.11
C SER A 525 -2.22 -2.93 -27.02
N HIS A 526 -1.72 -2.57 -25.84
CA HIS A 526 -0.88 -1.38 -25.68
C HIS A 526 0.48 -1.52 -26.38
N ALA A 527 1.11 -2.69 -26.30
CA ALA A 527 2.34 -2.95 -27.03
C ALA A 527 2.13 -2.85 -28.56
N TYR A 528 1.01 -3.35 -29.08
CA TYR A 528 0.66 -3.28 -30.50
C TYR A 528 0.53 -1.84 -30.98
N SER A 529 -0.22 -1.03 -30.23
CA SER A 529 -0.40 0.40 -30.51
C SER A 529 0.95 1.14 -30.54
N LYS A 530 1.81 0.89 -29.55
CA LYS A 530 3.13 1.54 -29.42
C LYS A 530 4.14 1.08 -30.48
N LEU A 531 4.07 -0.17 -30.91
CA LEU A 531 4.89 -0.73 -31.97
C LEU A 531 4.35 -0.42 -33.38
N GLY A 532 3.11 0.09 -33.49
CA GLY A 532 2.44 0.32 -34.76
C GLY A 532 2.10 -0.98 -35.51
N VAL A 533 1.87 -2.08 -34.78
CA VAL A 533 1.55 -3.38 -35.35
C VAL A 533 0.07 -3.72 -35.17
N SER A 534 -0.48 -4.48 -36.10
CA SER A 534 -1.90 -4.85 -36.12
C SER A 534 -2.21 -6.16 -35.39
N GLY A 535 -1.17 -6.94 -35.02
CA GLY A 535 -1.37 -8.17 -34.28
C GLY A 535 -0.10 -8.98 -33.99
N ARG A 536 -0.30 -10.16 -33.40
CA ARG A 536 0.75 -11.01 -32.82
C ARG A 536 1.82 -11.45 -33.82
N THR A 537 1.47 -11.61 -35.09
CA THR A 537 2.38 -12.06 -36.16
C THR A 537 3.47 -11.04 -36.50
N GLU A 538 3.22 -9.76 -36.24
CA GLU A 538 4.11 -8.66 -36.58
C GLU A 538 5.08 -8.30 -35.43
N LEU A 539 4.79 -8.77 -34.20
CA LEU A 539 5.58 -8.51 -32.99
C LEU A 539 7.07 -8.84 -33.16
N ALA A 540 7.39 -10.03 -33.67
CA ALA A 540 8.76 -10.49 -33.79
C ALA A 540 9.59 -9.62 -34.75
N GLY A 541 8.95 -9.02 -35.76
CA GLY A 541 9.56 -8.07 -36.68
C GLY A 541 9.73 -6.69 -36.05
N ALA A 542 8.67 -6.17 -35.42
CA ALA A 542 8.69 -4.86 -34.79
C ALA A 542 9.71 -4.77 -33.64
N LEU A 543 9.83 -5.82 -32.81
CA LEU A 543 10.81 -5.89 -31.72
C LEU A 543 12.28 -5.93 -32.21
N LYS A 544 12.54 -6.35 -33.45
CA LYS A 544 13.89 -6.42 -34.04
C LYS A 544 14.34 -5.11 -34.69
N ALA A 545 13.41 -4.18 -34.96
CA ALA A 545 13.69 -2.95 -35.71
C ALA A 545 14.57 -1.93 -34.96
N SER A 546 14.88 -2.14 -33.66
CA SER A 546 15.71 -1.21 -32.85
C SER A 546 17.20 -1.61 -32.69
N ARG A 547 17.75 -2.49 -33.54
CA ARG A 547 19.22 -2.66 -33.58
C ARG A 547 19.82 -1.64 -34.56
N PRO A 548 20.52 -0.59 -34.10
CA PRO A 548 21.34 0.20 -35.01
C PRO A 548 22.38 -0.75 -35.61
N ASN A 549 22.36 -0.83 -36.94
CA ASN A 549 23.31 -1.56 -37.75
C ASN A 549 24.70 -0.96 -37.52
N THR A 550 25.43 -1.44 -36.52
CA THR A 550 26.88 -1.21 -36.37
C THR A 550 27.61 -2.15 -37.31
N GLY A 551 27.46 -1.88 -38.59
CA GLY A 551 28.18 -2.53 -39.68
C GLY A 551 28.59 -1.46 -40.67
N VAL A 552 29.70 -0.78 -40.39
CA VAL A 552 30.47 -0.08 -41.42
C VAL A 552 31.39 -1.14 -42.06
N PRO A 553 31.49 -1.20 -43.40
CA PRO A 553 32.17 -2.27 -44.14
C PRO A 553 33.66 -2.43 -43.83
#